data_AF-H2Y3I1-F1
#
_entry.id   AF-H2Y3I1-F1
#
_cell.length_a   1.000
_cell.length_b   1.000
_cell.length_c   1.000
_cell.angle_alpha   90.00
_cell.angle_beta   90.00
_cell.angle_gamma   90.00
#
_symmetry.space_group_name_H-M   'P 1'
#
loop_
_entity.id
_entity.type
_entity.pdbx_description
1 polymer ?
#
loop_
_entity_poly.entity_id
_entity_poly.type
_entity_poly.pdbx_seq_one_letter_code
_entity_poly.pdbx_strand_id
1 'polypeptide(L)'
;MLRCLRADMVTSAMQDYVAKFMGQRFIEPQTSDLGVVFKESSPVTPLIFVLSTGTDPAADLYKFAEEMRFSKKLSAISLGQGQGPRAEALIRSAMDRGKWVFFQNCHLAPSWMPNLERLIESIDPDKVHRDFRLWLTSMPSNQFPVAILQNGSKMTIEPPRGIKANLLRAYIAQNDDFLNSCTKVSVFKSLLFSLCLFHGVAIERRKFGALGFNIPYEFTTGDLRICISQLKMFLDEYEDIPFKCLTYTAGHINYGGRVTDDWDRRCMMNILSDFY
;
A
#
# COMPACT_ATOMS: atom_id res chain seq x y z
N MET A 1 -19.36 -22.65 -22.75
CA MET A 1 -20.70 -22.73 -22.12
C MET A 1 -20.92 -21.67 -21.04
N LEU A 2 -20.14 -21.62 -19.95
CA LEU A 2 -20.25 -20.58 -18.89
C LEU A 2 -20.18 -19.15 -19.43
N ARG A 3 -19.20 -18.82 -20.28
CA ARG A 3 -19.09 -17.49 -20.92
C ARG A 3 -20.33 -17.09 -21.74
N CYS A 4 -21.12 -18.04 -22.21
CA CYS A 4 -22.30 -17.80 -23.04
C CYS A 4 -23.60 -17.74 -22.22
N LEU A 5 -23.69 -18.49 -21.11
CA LEU A 5 -24.93 -18.67 -20.34
C LEU A 5 -24.90 -18.00 -18.96
N ARG A 6 -23.71 -17.83 -18.36
CA ARG A 6 -23.49 -17.34 -17.00
C ARG A 6 -22.15 -16.59 -16.94
N ALA A 7 -22.09 -15.46 -17.67
CA ALA A 7 -20.89 -14.62 -17.74
C ALA A 7 -20.46 -14.13 -16.34
N ASP A 8 -21.42 -13.92 -15.43
CA ASP A 8 -21.23 -13.59 -14.02
C ASP A 8 -20.41 -14.64 -13.25
N MET A 9 -20.51 -15.91 -13.62
CA MET A 9 -19.81 -17.01 -12.93
C MET A 9 -18.42 -17.31 -13.50
N VAL A 10 -18.02 -16.64 -14.58
CA VAL A 10 -16.75 -16.96 -15.28
C VAL A 10 -15.55 -16.76 -14.37
N THR A 11 -15.51 -15.66 -13.60
CA THR A 11 -14.39 -15.38 -12.69
C THR A 11 -14.27 -16.44 -11.60
N SER A 12 -15.38 -16.81 -10.96
CA SER A 12 -15.42 -17.86 -9.93
C SER A 12 -15.00 -19.21 -10.50
N ALA A 13 -15.56 -19.60 -11.65
CA ALA A 13 -15.23 -20.87 -12.29
C ALA A 13 -13.75 -20.96 -12.71
N MET A 14 -13.16 -19.83 -13.13
CA MET A 14 -11.72 -19.77 -13.43
C MET A 14 -10.88 -19.89 -12.15
N GLN A 15 -11.29 -19.28 -11.04
CA GLN A 15 -10.61 -19.47 -9.75
C GLN A 15 -10.68 -20.94 -9.31
N ASP A 16 -11.84 -21.58 -9.39
CA ASP A 16 -12.00 -23.00 -9.05
C ASP A 16 -11.12 -23.90 -9.93
N TYR A 17 -11.03 -23.58 -11.22
CA TYR A 17 -10.15 -24.26 -12.15
C TYR A 17 -8.67 -24.13 -11.74
N VAL A 18 -8.20 -22.91 -11.47
CA VAL A 18 -6.82 -22.67 -11.04
C VAL A 18 -6.54 -23.36 -9.69
N ALA A 19 -7.45 -23.27 -8.73
CA ALA A 19 -7.33 -23.93 -7.44
C ALA A 19 -7.21 -25.45 -7.58
N LYS A 20 -8.00 -26.06 -8.48
CA LYS A 20 -7.99 -27.50 -8.73
C LYS A 20 -6.67 -27.98 -9.36
N PHE A 21 -6.12 -27.24 -10.32
CA PHE A 21 -4.98 -27.71 -11.11
C PHE A 21 -3.62 -27.18 -10.64
N MET A 22 -3.57 -26.01 -10.01
CA MET A 22 -2.34 -25.37 -9.52
C MET A 22 -2.30 -25.26 -7.98
N GLY A 23 -3.46 -25.33 -7.32
CA GLY A 23 -3.59 -25.25 -5.87
C GLY A 23 -4.17 -23.91 -5.38
N GLN A 24 -4.77 -23.94 -4.19
CA GLN A 24 -5.48 -22.82 -3.58
C GLN A 24 -4.64 -21.54 -3.45
N ARG A 25 -3.34 -21.67 -3.20
CA ARG A 25 -2.39 -20.54 -3.04
C ARG A 25 -2.29 -19.59 -4.23
N PHE A 26 -2.76 -20.00 -5.41
CA PHE A 26 -2.74 -19.19 -6.64
C PHE A 26 -3.99 -18.31 -6.80
N ILE A 27 -5.01 -18.51 -5.97
CA ILE A 27 -6.23 -17.68 -5.94
C ILE A 27 -6.38 -16.90 -4.63
N GLU A 28 -5.58 -17.24 -3.61
CA GLU A 28 -5.55 -16.52 -2.34
C GLU A 28 -4.69 -15.24 -2.44
N PRO A 29 -5.07 -14.17 -1.71
CA PRO A 29 -4.25 -12.97 -1.63
C PRO A 29 -2.88 -13.32 -1.04
N GLN A 30 -1.82 -13.15 -1.81
CA GLN A 30 -0.45 -13.27 -1.30
C GLN A 30 -0.04 -11.93 -0.68
N THR A 31 0.45 -11.97 0.56
CA THR A 31 1.10 -10.82 1.17
C THR A 31 2.46 -10.61 0.51
N SER A 32 2.73 -9.41 0.01
CA SER A 32 4.04 -9.05 -0.54
C SER A 32 5.09 -9.07 0.57
N ASP A 33 5.84 -10.16 0.70
CA ASP A 33 6.93 -10.30 1.67
C ASP A 33 8.22 -9.73 1.08
N LEU A 34 8.64 -8.55 1.57
CA LEU A 34 9.87 -7.89 1.15
C LEU A 34 11.10 -8.76 1.41
N GLY A 35 11.07 -9.62 2.43
CA GLY A 35 12.17 -10.53 2.77
C GLY A 35 12.42 -11.60 1.71
N VAL A 36 11.36 -12.13 1.10
CA VAL A 36 11.49 -13.13 0.01
C VAL A 36 12.11 -12.47 -1.22
N VAL A 37 11.54 -11.35 -1.66
CA VAL A 37 12.03 -10.64 -2.86
C VAL A 37 13.45 -10.11 -2.65
N PHE A 38 13.77 -9.66 -1.43
CA PHE A 38 15.12 -9.25 -1.09
C PHE A 38 16.13 -10.40 -1.17
N LYS A 39 15.80 -11.60 -0.68
CA LYS A 39 16.70 -12.77 -0.75
C LYS A 39 17.01 -13.19 -2.17
N GLU A 40 16.05 -13.04 -3.08
CA GLU A 40 16.22 -13.33 -4.50
C GLU A 40 16.83 -12.16 -5.29
N SER A 41 17.08 -11.02 -4.64
CA SER A 41 17.63 -9.82 -5.28
C SER A 41 19.16 -9.79 -5.31
N SER A 42 19.70 -8.99 -6.21
CA SER A 42 21.13 -8.81 -6.42
C SER A 42 21.52 -7.32 -6.44
N PRO A 43 22.83 -6.98 -6.32
CA PRO A 43 23.29 -5.60 -6.45
C PRO A 43 23.08 -4.98 -7.85
N VAL A 44 22.96 -5.81 -8.89
CA VAL A 44 22.81 -5.37 -10.28
C VAL A 44 21.35 -5.37 -10.75
N THR A 45 20.46 -5.98 -9.97
CA THR A 45 19.03 -6.10 -10.29
C THR A 45 18.24 -5.10 -9.44
N PRO A 46 17.69 -4.02 -10.02
CA PRO A 46 16.88 -3.08 -9.27
C PRO A 46 15.56 -3.71 -8.81
N LEU A 47 15.10 -3.31 -7.63
CA LEU A 47 13.83 -3.68 -7.04
C LEU A 47 12.80 -2.59 -7.31
N ILE A 48 11.68 -2.93 -7.93
CA ILE A 48 10.72 -1.96 -8.46
C ILE A 48 9.36 -2.21 -7.81
N PHE A 49 8.90 -1.22 -7.05
CA PHE A 49 7.51 -1.12 -6.61
C PHE A 49 6.68 -0.45 -7.70
N VAL A 50 5.81 -1.25 -8.32
CA VAL A 50 4.76 -0.76 -9.22
C VAL A 50 3.58 -0.34 -8.35
N LEU A 51 3.35 0.97 -8.30
CA LEU A 51 2.35 1.58 -7.43
C LEU A 51 0.97 1.55 -8.10
N SER A 52 -0.04 1.18 -7.32
CA SER A 52 -1.42 1.54 -7.60
C SER A 52 -1.76 2.89 -6.98
N THR A 53 -2.82 3.54 -7.45
CA THR A 53 -3.27 4.80 -6.85
C THR A 53 -3.58 4.63 -5.36
N GLY A 54 -3.18 5.61 -4.54
CA GLY A 54 -3.37 5.58 -3.09
C GLY A 54 -2.46 4.61 -2.32
N THR A 55 -1.43 4.02 -2.95
CA THR A 55 -0.46 3.13 -2.29
C THR A 55 0.92 3.76 -2.16
N ASP A 56 1.57 3.57 -1.01
CA ASP A 56 2.96 3.98 -0.75
C ASP A 56 3.70 2.90 0.08
N PRO A 57 4.73 2.24 -0.48
CA PRO A 57 5.50 1.22 0.20
C PRO A 57 6.65 1.77 1.06
N ALA A 58 6.83 3.10 1.14
CA ALA A 58 7.98 3.68 1.83
C ALA A 58 8.05 3.23 3.30
N ALA A 59 6.92 3.26 4.02
CA ALA A 59 6.86 2.82 5.42
C ALA A 59 7.25 1.34 5.59
N ASP A 60 6.76 0.48 4.70
CA ASP A 60 7.06 -0.96 4.72
C ASP A 60 8.56 -1.20 4.43
N LEU A 61 9.14 -0.45 3.48
CA LEU A 61 10.57 -0.52 3.18
C LEU A 61 11.45 0.00 4.34
N TYR A 62 11.05 1.07 5.02
CA TYR A 62 11.81 1.58 6.18
C TYR A 62 11.80 0.58 7.33
N LYS A 63 10.65 -0.02 7.62
CA LYS A 63 10.53 -1.09 8.62
C LYS A 63 11.41 -2.29 8.23
N PHE A 64 11.37 -2.70 6.98
CA PHE A 64 12.21 -3.80 6.49
C PHE A 64 13.71 -3.47 6.58
N ALA A 65 14.11 -2.24 6.27
CA ALA A 65 15.48 -1.80 6.44
C ALA A 65 15.92 -1.82 7.92
N GLU A 66 15.02 -1.59 8.87
CA GLU A 66 15.30 -1.72 10.30
C GLU A 66 15.51 -3.18 10.71
N GLU A 67 14.62 -4.07 10.28
CA GLU A 67 14.74 -5.52 10.49
C GLU A 67 16.07 -6.07 9.95
N MET A 68 16.51 -5.56 8.79
CA MET A 68 17.78 -5.91 8.15
C MET A 68 19.00 -5.16 8.70
N ARG A 69 18.83 -4.27 9.69
CA ARG A 69 19.88 -3.39 10.26
C ARG A 69 20.53 -2.45 9.23
N PHE A 70 19.77 -2.06 8.21
CA PHE A 70 20.13 -1.13 7.14
C PHE A 70 19.54 0.27 7.27
N SER A 71 18.77 0.61 8.31
CA SER A 71 18.14 1.94 8.44
C SER A 71 19.12 3.10 8.28
N LYS A 72 20.32 3.01 8.88
CA LYS A 72 21.37 4.04 8.76
C LYS A 72 22.12 4.01 7.42
N LYS A 73 21.96 2.93 6.64
CA LYS A 73 22.58 2.68 5.33
C LYS A 73 21.59 2.83 4.17
N LEU A 74 20.33 3.14 4.45
CA LEU A 74 19.31 3.46 3.46
C LEU A 74 19.27 4.97 3.24
N SER A 75 19.23 5.40 2.00
CA SER A 75 19.07 6.81 1.63
C SER A 75 17.99 6.94 0.57
N ALA A 76 17.00 7.80 0.83
CA ALA A 76 15.86 7.98 -0.04
C ALA A 76 15.90 9.36 -0.74
N ILE A 77 15.47 9.42 -2.01
CA ILE A 77 15.27 10.64 -2.79
C ILE A 77 13.92 10.52 -3.52
N SER A 78 13.04 11.50 -3.36
CA SER A 78 11.88 11.65 -4.26
C SER A 78 12.34 12.32 -5.54
N LEU A 79 12.21 11.63 -6.67
CA LEU A 79 12.65 12.13 -7.96
C LEU A 79 11.67 13.18 -8.46
N GLY A 80 12.23 14.34 -8.79
CA GLY A 80 11.53 15.48 -9.36
C GLY A 80 12.54 16.36 -10.09
N GLN A 81 12.10 17.55 -10.51
CA GLN A 81 12.95 18.46 -11.27
C GLN A 81 14.22 18.81 -10.48
N GLY A 82 15.38 18.65 -11.11
CA GLY A 82 16.68 19.01 -10.54
C GLY A 82 17.34 17.99 -9.60
N GLN A 83 16.72 16.85 -9.30
CA GLN A 83 17.30 15.85 -8.39
C GLN A 83 18.34 14.91 -9.05
N GLY A 84 18.43 14.90 -10.38
CA GLY A 84 19.26 13.96 -11.14
C GLY A 84 20.74 13.88 -10.71
N PRO A 85 21.48 15.00 -10.61
CA PRO A 85 22.89 14.98 -10.20
C PRO A 85 23.10 14.41 -8.79
N ARG A 86 22.20 14.74 -7.86
CA ARG A 86 22.24 14.21 -6.48
C ARG A 86 21.93 12.72 -6.45
N ALA A 87 20.96 12.28 -7.25
CA ALA A 87 20.61 10.87 -7.39
C ALA A 87 21.77 10.04 -7.97
N GLU A 88 22.45 10.55 -8.99
CA GLU A 88 23.64 9.90 -9.57
C GLU A 88 24.79 9.77 -8.56
N ALA A 89 25.13 10.86 -7.87
CA ALA A 89 26.17 10.84 -6.84
C ALA A 89 25.83 9.86 -5.70
N LEU A 90 24.55 9.76 -5.33
CA LEU A 90 24.08 8.84 -4.31
C LEU A 90 24.26 7.37 -4.75
N ILE A 91 23.88 7.02 -5.99
CA ILE A 91 24.06 5.66 -6.51
C ILE A 91 25.54 5.30 -6.53
N ARG A 92 26.39 6.12 -7.13
CA ARG A 92 27.84 5.86 -7.23
C ARG A 92 28.44 5.57 -5.85
N SER A 93 28.15 6.45 -4.89
CA SER A 93 28.66 6.30 -3.53
C SER A 93 28.06 5.11 -2.77
N ALA A 94 26.82 4.70 -3.10
CA ALA A 94 26.17 3.56 -2.49
C ALA A 94 26.68 2.23 -3.05
N MET A 95 27.04 2.18 -4.33
CA MET A 95 27.68 1.03 -4.97
C MET A 95 29.03 0.71 -4.32
N ASP A 96 29.83 1.73 -3.98
CA ASP A 96 31.12 1.54 -3.32
C ASP A 96 30.96 1.15 -1.84
N ARG A 97 30.00 1.76 -1.14
CA ARG A 97 29.85 1.63 0.33
C ARG A 97 28.86 0.56 0.77
N GLY A 98 28.22 -0.16 -0.16
CA GLY A 98 27.22 -1.17 0.17
C GLY A 98 25.98 -0.59 0.86
N LYS A 99 25.43 0.49 0.29
CA LYS A 99 24.24 1.17 0.84
C LYS A 99 23.00 0.89 0.00
N TRP A 100 21.84 1.12 0.58
CA TRP A 100 20.58 1.05 -0.14
C TRP A 100 20.16 2.44 -0.61
N VAL A 101 19.72 2.52 -1.85
CA VAL A 101 19.19 3.75 -2.45
C VAL A 101 17.72 3.52 -2.76
N PHE A 102 16.87 4.45 -2.32
CA PHE A 102 15.44 4.40 -2.57
C PHE A 102 14.97 5.63 -3.36
N PHE A 103 14.68 5.44 -4.64
CA PHE A 103 14.10 6.48 -5.48
C PHE A 103 12.59 6.36 -5.54
N GLN A 104 11.93 7.44 -5.12
CA GLN A 104 10.48 7.52 -5.11
C GLN A 104 9.99 8.30 -6.32
N ASN A 105 8.80 7.93 -6.81
CA ASN A 105 8.07 8.65 -7.85
C ASN A 105 8.84 8.80 -9.18
N CYS A 106 9.49 7.74 -9.64
CA CYS A 106 10.32 7.77 -10.85
C CYS A 106 9.56 8.26 -12.10
N HIS A 107 8.27 7.96 -12.21
CA HIS A 107 7.37 8.48 -13.25
C HIS A 107 7.29 10.02 -13.33
N LEU A 108 7.68 10.75 -12.28
CA LEU A 108 7.70 12.22 -12.26
C LEU A 108 9.01 12.82 -12.80
N ALA A 109 10.02 11.99 -13.08
CA ALA A 109 11.33 12.45 -13.59
C ALA A 109 11.71 11.78 -14.93
N PRO A 110 10.83 11.77 -15.94
CA PRO A 110 11.03 11.00 -17.17
C PRO A 110 12.28 11.41 -17.96
N SER A 111 12.68 12.68 -17.92
CA SER A 111 13.87 13.18 -18.62
C SER A 111 15.18 12.64 -18.06
N TRP A 112 15.20 12.20 -16.80
CA TRP A 112 16.40 11.65 -16.15
C TRP A 112 16.46 10.11 -16.20
N MET A 113 15.34 9.45 -16.46
CA MET A 113 15.27 7.99 -16.48
C MET A 113 16.25 7.31 -17.47
N PRO A 114 16.53 7.85 -18.67
CA PRO A 114 17.57 7.29 -19.55
C PRO A 114 18.99 7.38 -18.98
N ASN A 115 19.25 8.31 -18.06
CA ASN A 115 20.53 8.36 -17.34
C ASN A 115 20.58 7.30 -16.25
N LEU A 116 19.46 7.07 -15.54
CA LEU A 116 19.36 6.00 -14.56
C LEU A 116 19.55 4.62 -15.21
N GLU A 117 18.97 4.40 -16.38
CA GLU A 117 19.14 3.16 -17.15
C GLU A 117 20.63 2.89 -17.45
N ARG A 118 21.34 3.89 -18.01
CA ARG A 118 22.79 3.80 -18.26
C ARG A 118 23.60 3.56 -16.99
N LEU A 119 23.23 4.18 -15.86
CA LEU A 119 23.90 3.96 -14.58
C LEU A 119 23.75 2.50 -14.13
N ILE A 120 22.55 1.92 -14.25
CA ILE A 120 22.26 0.52 -13.87
C ILE A 120 22.97 -0.46 -14.81
N GLU A 121 22.98 -0.20 -16.12
CA GLU A 121 23.70 -1.03 -17.10
C GLU A 121 25.22 -0.97 -16.91
N SER A 122 25.75 0.14 -16.40
CA SER A 122 27.18 0.31 -16.12
C SER A 122 27.67 -0.35 -14.82
N ILE A 123 26.78 -0.98 -14.04
CA ILE A 123 27.17 -1.64 -12.79
C ILE A 123 27.99 -2.89 -13.11
N ASP A 124 29.27 -2.83 -12.76
CA ASP A 124 30.20 -3.96 -12.86
C ASP A 124 29.91 -4.97 -11.74
N PRO A 125 29.42 -6.20 -12.07
CA PRO A 125 29.06 -7.20 -11.07
C PRO A 125 30.22 -7.64 -10.17
N ASP A 126 31.46 -7.53 -10.66
CA ASP A 126 32.66 -7.95 -9.93
C ASP A 126 33.18 -6.87 -8.97
N LYS A 127 32.79 -5.60 -9.19
CA LYS A 127 33.25 -4.46 -8.37
C LYS A 127 32.18 -3.93 -7.42
N VAL A 128 30.90 -4.05 -7.76
CA VAL A 128 29.82 -3.52 -6.95
C VAL A 128 29.77 -4.19 -5.58
N HIS A 129 29.56 -3.41 -4.52
CA HIS A 129 29.46 -3.96 -3.18
C HIS A 129 28.23 -4.89 -3.06
N ARG A 130 28.43 -6.09 -2.48
CA ARG A 130 27.40 -7.15 -2.40
C ARG A 130 26.12 -6.74 -1.67
N ASP A 131 26.22 -5.81 -0.73
CA ASP A 131 25.08 -5.25 0.02
C ASP A 131 24.33 -4.12 -0.70
N PHE A 132 24.86 -3.57 -1.79
CA PHE A 132 24.20 -2.49 -2.52
C PHE A 132 22.83 -2.97 -3.03
N ARG A 133 21.80 -2.15 -2.86
CA ARG A 133 20.47 -2.39 -3.43
C ARG A 133 19.86 -1.09 -3.91
N LEU A 134 19.27 -1.14 -5.10
CA LEU A 134 18.53 -0.03 -5.68
C LEU A 134 17.03 -0.35 -5.65
N TRP A 135 16.27 0.48 -4.94
CA TRP A 135 14.83 0.39 -4.82
C TRP A 135 14.19 1.57 -5.56
N LEU A 136 13.17 1.29 -6.38
CA LEU A 136 12.47 2.27 -7.19
C LEU A 136 10.97 2.19 -6.90
N THR A 137 10.26 3.32 -6.81
CA THR A 137 8.80 3.37 -6.94
C THR A 137 8.37 4.09 -8.20
N SER A 138 7.35 3.55 -8.86
CA SER A 138 6.73 4.22 -10.01
C SER A 138 5.28 3.79 -10.20
N MET A 139 4.42 4.73 -10.60
CA MET A 139 3.18 4.38 -11.29
C MET A 139 3.52 3.84 -12.69
N PRO A 140 2.66 2.98 -13.28
CA PRO A 140 2.79 2.58 -14.68
C PRO A 140 2.93 3.82 -15.58
N SER A 141 3.96 3.85 -16.40
CA SER A 141 4.24 4.96 -17.32
C SER A 141 4.97 4.46 -18.55
N ASN A 142 4.55 4.92 -19.73
CA ASN A 142 5.20 4.60 -21.00
C ASN A 142 6.58 5.25 -21.15
N GLN A 143 6.95 6.13 -20.22
CA GLN A 143 8.25 6.81 -20.18
C GLN A 143 9.24 6.13 -19.22
N PHE A 144 8.79 5.10 -18.48
CA PHE A 144 9.68 4.32 -17.63
C PHE A 144 10.57 3.41 -18.51
N PRO A 145 11.89 3.34 -18.31
CA PRO A 145 12.79 2.60 -19.19
C PRO A 145 12.49 1.11 -19.22
N VAL A 146 12.40 0.58 -20.44
CA VAL A 146 12.05 -0.82 -20.67
C VAL A 146 13.15 -1.75 -20.14
N ALA A 147 14.44 -1.40 -20.28
CA ALA A 147 15.51 -2.27 -19.81
C ALA A 147 15.50 -2.41 -18.28
N ILE A 148 15.26 -1.30 -17.54
CA ILE A 148 15.09 -1.35 -16.08
C ILE A 148 13.92 -2.26 -15.71
N LEU A 149 12.79 -2.15 -16.41
CA LEU A 149 11.61 -2.97 -16.14
C LEU A 149 11.81 -4.45 -16.51
N GLN A 150 12.52 -4.75 -17.58
CA GLN A 150 12.80 -6.13 -18.00
C GLN A 150 13.77 -6.81 -17.03
N ASN A 151 14.87 -6.11 -16.69
CA ASN A 151 15.95 -6.65 -15.88
C ASN A 151 15.74 -6.50 -14.37
N GLY A 152 14.77 -5.69 -13.94
CA GLY A 152 14.42 -5.52 -12.53
C GLY A 152 13.49 -6.60 -11.98
N SER A 153 13.46 -6.70 -10.66
CA SER A 153 12.46 -7.48 -9.90
C SER A 153 11.27 -6.59 -9.56
N LYS A 154 10.07 -6.99 -10.00
CA LYS A 154 8.86 -6.14 -9.93
C LYS A 154 7.94 -6.68 -8.85
N MET A 155 7.43 -5.78 -8.04
CA MET A 155 6.38 -6.07 -7.07
C MET A 155 5.25 -5.07 -7.27
N THR A 156 4.04 -5.56 -7.44
CA THR A 156 2.84 -4.73 -7.45
C THR A 156 2.41 -4.48 -6.01
N ILE A 157 2.32 -3.21 -5.64
CA ILE A 157 1.70 -2.79 -4.38
C ILE A 157 0.28 -2.39 -4.73
N GLU A 158 -0.66 -3.30 -4.47
CA GLU A 158 -2.08 -3.07 -4.67
C GLU A 158 -2.80 -2.98 -3.33
N PRO A 159 -3.91 -2.22 -3.25
CA PRO A 159 -4.82 -2.32 -2.12
C PRO A 159 -5.31 -3.77 -1.96
N PRO A 160 -5.45 -4.27 -0.72
CA PRO A 160 -5.99 -5.60 -0.50
C PRO A 160 -7.38 -5.73 -1.11
N ARG A 161 -7.63 -6.83 -1.82
CA ARG A 161 -8.92 -7.10 -2.46
C ARG A 161 -9.78 -7.98 -1.56
N GLY A 162 -10.98 -7.50 -1.24
CA GLY A 162 -11.97 -8.19 -0.43
C GLY A 162 -11.96 -7.74 1.02
N ILE A 163 -13.09 -7.87 1.69
CA ILE A 163 -13.28 -7.44 3.09
C ILE A 163 -12.27 -8.12 4.03
N LYS A 164 -12.09 -9.44 3.91
CA LYS A 164 -11.14 -10.20 4.74
C LYS A 164 -9.71 -9.67 4.63
N ALA A 165 -9.25 -9.37 3.42
CA ALA A 165 -7.89 -8.88 3.19
C ALA A 165 -7.71 -7.45 3.73
N ASN A 166 -8.73 -6.59 3.58
CA ASN A 166 -8.73 -5.25 4.17
C ASN A 166 -8.65 -5.30 5.70
N LEU A 167 -9.45 -6.16 6.34
CA LEU A 167 -9.41 -6.38 7.79
C LEU A 167 -8.05 -6.89 8.26
N LEU A 168 -7.50 -7.91 7.58
CA LEU A 168 -6.20 -8.46 7.94
C LEU A 168 -5.10 -7.39 7.87
N ARG A 169 -5.11 -6.57 6.81
CA ARG A 169 -4.15 -5.45 6.68
C ARG A 169 -4.30 -4.42 7.81
N ALA A 170 -5.53 -4.09 8.20
CA ALA A 170 -5.78 -3.14 9.29
C ALA A 170 -5.27 -3.66 10.65
N TYR A 171 -5.40 -4.97 10.89
CA TYR A 171 -5.00 -5.63 12.13
C TYR A 171 -3.50 -5.98 12.21
N ILE A 172 -2.85 -6.29 11.08
CA ILE A 172 -1.39 -6.51 11.05
C ILE A 172 -0.62 -5.28 11.57
N ALA A 173 -1.20 -4.08 11.41
CA ALA A 173 -0.62 -2.84 11.91
C ALA A 173 -0.80 -2.63 13.42
N GLN A 174 -1.63 -3.43 14.11
CA GLN A 174 -1.91 -3.29 15.54
C GLN A 174 -1.12 -4.34 16.34
N ASN A 175 -0.61 -3.96 17.51
CA ASN A 175 0.02 -4.88 18.45
C ASN A 175 -0.84 -5.05 19.72
N ASP A 176 -0.54 -6.09 20.51
CA ASP A 176 -1.32 -6.39 21.72
C ASP A 176 -1.28 -5.25 22.74
N ASP A 177 -0.15 -4.55 22.87
CA ASP A 177 -0.02 -3.39 23.75
C ASP A 177 -1.01 -2.29 23.36
N PHE A 178 -1.10 -1.98 22.07
CA PHE A 178 -2.04 -0.98 21.56
C PHE A 178 -3.49 -1.41 21.76
N LEU A 179 -3.82 -2.68 21.46
CA LEU A 179 -5.17 -3.22 21.63
C LEU A 179 -5.65 -3.20 23.10
N ASN A 180 -4.72 -3.18 24.05
CA ASN A 180 -5.01 -3.10 25.49
C ASN A 180 -4.72 -1.71 26.09
N SER A 181 -4.38 -0.71 25.28
CA SER A 181 -3.94 0.62 25.75
C SER A 181 -5.07 1.60 26.08
N CYS A 182 -6.33 1.25 25.81
CA CYS A 182 -7.50 2.08 26.09
C CYS A 182 -8.11 1.73 27.45
N THR A 183 -8.59 2.72 28.18
CA THR A 183 -9.29 2.56 29.46
C THR A 183 -10.50 1.62 29.35
N LYS A 184 -11.22 1.67 28.23
CA LYS A 184 -12.41 0.87 27.93
C LYS A 184 -12.09 -0.27 26.95
N VAL A 185 -11.16 -1.15 27.32
CA VAL A 185 -10.55 -2.18 26.43
C VAL A 185 -11.59 -2.97 25.60
N SER A 186 -12.63 -3.52 26.23
CA SER A 186 -13.62 -4.36 25.52
C SER A 186 -14.41 -3.57 24.47
N VAL A 187 -14.79 -2.34 24.79
CA VAL A 187 -15.51 -1.44 23.88
C VAL A 187 -14.59 -1.00 22.76
N PHE A 188 -13.35 -0.63 23.08
CA PHE A 188 -12.34 -0.23 22.10
C PHE A 188 -12.09 -1.32 21.06
N LYS A 189 -11.87 -2.56 21.47
CA LYS A 189 -11.66 -3.69 20.54
C LYS A 189 -12.85 -3.92 19.62
N SER A 190 -14.08 -3.78 20.14
CA SER A 190 -15.32 -3.96 19.37
C SER A 190 -15.51 -2.85 18.34
N LEU A 191 -15.36 -1.59 18.75
CA LEU A 191 -15.50 -0.43 17.86
C LEU A 191 -14.35 -0.33 16.86
N LEU A 192 -13.14 -0.73 17.24
CA LEU A 192 -12.00 -0.83 16.33
C LEU A 192 -12.29 -1.84 15.22
N PHE A 193 -12.82 -3.01 15.56
CA PHE A 193 -13.23 -4.00 14.57
C PHE A 193 -14.30 -3.43 13.62
N SER A 194 -15.32 -2.79 14.18
CA SER A 194 -16.41 -2.18 13.42
C SER A 194 -15.89 -1.10 12.44
N LEU A 195 -15.00 -0.23 12.90
CA LEU A 195 -14.38 0.82 12.09
C LEU A 195 -13.49 0.24 10.98
N CYS A 196 -12.70 -0.80 11.27
CA CYS A 196 -11.90 -1.50 10.27
C CYS A 196 -12.79 -2.18 9.21
N LEU A 197 -13.93 -2.73 9.62
CA LEU A 197 -14.91 -3.35 8.71
C LEU A 197 -15.59 -2.29 7.84
N PHE A 198 -16.02 -1.16 8.42
CA PHE A 198 -16.51 0.00 7.69
C PHE A 198 -15.52 0.47 6.62
N HIS A 199 -14.24 0.63 6.99
CA HIS A 199 -13.20 1.02 6.05
C HIS A 199 -13.06 0.03 4.89
N GLY A 200 -13.07 -1.27 5.19
CA GLY A 200 -13.06 -2.33 4.18
C GLY A 200 -14.26 -2.24 3.24
N VAL A 201 -15.47 -2.02 3.78
CA VAL A 201 -16.68 -1.83 2.97
C VAL A 201 -16.57 -0.59 2.08
N ALA A 202 -16.14 0.55 2.63
CA ALA A 202 -15.98 1.79 1.89
C ALA A 202 -15.00 1.64 0.70
N ILE A 203 -13.88 0.94 0.90
CA ILE A 203 -12.92 0.63 -0.17
C ILE A 203 -13.54 -0.29 -1.22
N GLU A 204 -14.17 -1.38 -0.78
CA GLU A 204 -14.68 -2.42 -1.69
C GLU A 204 -15.86 -1.94 -2.52
N ARG A 205 -16.65 -0.97 -2.02
CA ARG A 205 -17.73 -0.35 -2.78
C ARG A 205 -17.26 0.27 -4.10
N ARG A 206 -16.03 0.79 -4.17
CA ARG A 206 -15.44 1.34 -5.41
C ARG A 206 -15.50 0.36 -6.59
N LYS A 207 -15.47 -0.95 -6.32
CA LYS A 207 -15.51 -2.01 -7.35
C LYS A 207 -16.83 -2.07 -8.13
N PHE A 208 -17.91 -1.53 -7.56
CA PHE A 208 -19.23 -1.52 -8.17
C PHE A 208 -19.49 -0.26 -9.01
N GLY A 209 -18.44 0.54 -9.28
CA GLY A 209 -18.57 1.80 -10.02
C GLY A 209 -19.61 2.72 -9.38
N ALA A 210 -20.45 3.33 -10.22
CA ALA A 210 -21.52 4.25 -9.78
C ALA A 210 -22.57 3.61 -8.83
N LEU A 211 -22.69 2.28 -8.79
CA LEU A 211 -23.57 1.59 -7.82
C LEU A 211 -22.97 1.58 -6.40
N GLY A 212 -21.65 1.68 -6.30
CA GLY A 212 -20.93 1.82 -5.04
C GLY A 212 -20.91 3.27 -4.56
N PHE A 213 -20.29 4.12 -5.36
CA PHE A 213 -20.26 5.57 -5.24
C PHE A 213 -20.24 6.17 -6.65
N ASN A 214 -20.94 7.27 -6.87
CA ASN A 214 -20.93 7.99 -8.15
C ASN A 214 -19.50 8.38 -8.56
N ILE A 215 -18.69 8.82 -7.57
CA ILE A 215 -17.29 9.17 -7.77
C ILE A 215 -16.38 8.10 -7.13
N PRO A 216 -15.31 7.64 -7.81
CA PRO A 216 -14.42 6.60 -7.30
C PRO A 216 -13.44 7.15 -6.25
N TYR A 217 -13.93 7.49 -5.06
CA TYR A 217 -13.13 8.04 -3.96
C TYR A 217 -11.99 7.11 -3.53
N GLU A 218 -10.84 7.72 -3.20
CA GLU A 218 -9.65 7.01 -2.74
C GLU A 218 -9.50 7.17 -1.23
N PHE A 219 -10.09 6.24 -0.48
CA PHE A 219 -9.88 6.11 0.96
C PHE A 219 -8.57 5.38 1.23
N THR A 220 -7.77 5.92 2.14
CA THR A 220 -6.41 5.50 2.42
C THR A 220 -6.28 4.91 3.82
N THR A 221 -5.19 4.19 4.09
CA THR A 221 -4.85 3.75 5.45
C THR A 221 -4.64 4.94 6.40
N GLY A 222 -4.26 6.12 5.88
CA GLY A 222 -4.18 7.35 6.66
C GLY A 222 -5.53 7.76 7.24
N ASP A 223 -6.60 7.68 6.43
CA ASP A 223 -7.96 8.01 6.87
C ASP A 223 -8.44 7.04 7.97
N LEU A 224 -8.12 5.75 7.85
CA LEU A 224 -8.41 4.79 8.92
C LEU A 224 -7.60 5.08 10.19
N ARG A 225 -6.29 5.34 10.07
CA ARG A 225 -5.41 5.58 11.22
C ARG A 225 -5.86 6.76 12.06
N ILE A 226 -6.26 7.88 11.42
CA ILE A 226 -6.75 9.04 12.18
C ILE A 226 -8.06 8.72 12.92
N CYS A 227 -8.98 7.96 12.28
CA CYS A 227 -10.21 7.52 12.93
C CYS A 227 -9.94 6.60 14.12
N ILE A 228 -8.97 5.69 14.02
CA ILE A 228 -8.57 4.80 15.12
C ILE A 228 -8.00 5.61 16.29
N SER A 229 -7.13 6.59 16.00
CA SER A 229 -6.56 7.46 17.02
C SER A 229 -7.63 8.28 17.74
N GLN A 230 -8.59 8.84 17.00
CA GLN A 230 -9.72 9.58 17.55
C GLN A 230 -10.67 8.68 18.35
N LEU A 231 -10.94 7.47 17.87
CA LEU A 231 -11.72 6.47 18.62
C LEU A 231 -11.10 6.22 19.99
N LYS A 232 -9.79 5.96 20.05
CA LYS A 232 -9.09 5.76 21.32
C LYS A 232 -9.17 7.01 22.21
N MET A 233 -8.83 8.18 21.67
CA MET A 233 -8.87 9.46 22.37
C MET A 233 -10.24 9.70 23.02
N PHE A 234 -11.32 9.58 22.25
CA PHE A 234 -12.66 9.81 22.76
C PHE A 234 -13.09 8.78 23.81
N LEU A 235 -12.71 7.51 23.66
CA LEU A 235 -13.00 6.51 24.68
C LEU A 235 -12.20 6.71 25.97
N ASP A 236 -11.03 7.33 25.92
CA ASP A 236 -10.24 7.65 27.11
C ASP A 236 -10.70 8.95 27.80
N GLU A 237 -11.15 9.95 27.05
CA GLU A 237 -11.57 11.25 27.58
C GLU A 237 -12.99 11.28 28.14
N TYR A 238 -13.93 10.59 27.51
CA TYR A 238 -15.35 10.63 27.89
C TYR A 238 -15.71 9.47 28.83
N GLU A 239 -16.58 9.72 29.81
CA GLU A 239 -17.11 8.68 30.69
C GLU A 239 -18.03 7.71 29.91
N ASP A 240 -19.00 8.27 29.19
CA ASP A 240 -19.89 7.55 28.27
C ASP A 240 -19.29 7.42 26.86
N ILE A 241 -19.78 6.46 26.07
CA ILE A 241 -19.36 6.26 24.68
C ILE A 241 -19.94 7.38 23.79
N PRO A 242 -19.12 8.28 23.21
CA PRO A 242 -19.64 9.46 22.51
C PRO A 242 -19.93 9.15 21.04
N PHE A 243 -20.92 8.29 20.76
CA PHE A 243 -21.28 7.83 19.41
C PHE A 243 -21.53 8.97 18.40
N LYS A 244 -22.14 10.07 18.85
CA LYS A 244 -22.35 11.25 18.01
C LYS A 244 -21.04 11.88 17.56
N CYS A 245 -20.07 12.01 18.45
CA CYS A 245 -18.74 12.55 18.14
C CYS A 245 -17.97 11.59 17.21
N LEU A 246 -18.03 10.29 17.48
CA LEU A 246 -17.40 9.25 16.65
C LEU A 246 -17.96 9.24 15.23
N THR A 247 -19.28 9.26 15.09
CA THR A 247 -19.98 9.29 13.80
C THR A 247 -19.67 10.59 13.05
N TYR A 248 -19.65 11.73 13.75
CA TYR A 248 -19.37 13.02 13.13
C TYR A 248 -17.91 13.12 12.63
N THR A 249 -16.95 12.73 13.46
CA THR A 249 -15.53 12.82 13.12
C THR A 249 -15.14 11.82 12.02
N ALA A 250 -15.52 10.55 12.14
CA ALA A 250 -15.27 9.57 11.09
C ALA A 250 -16.05 9.90 9.81
N GLY A 251 -17.34 10.19 9.94
CA GLY A 251 -18.27 10.34 8.82
C GLY A 251 -18.16 11.68 8.11
N HIS A 252 -18.23 12.81 8.80
CA HIS A 252 -18.23 14.14 8.15
C HIS A 252 -16.84 14.70 7.92
N ILE A 253 -15.91 14.46 8.85
CA ILE A 253 -14.58 15.10 8.80
C ILE A 253 -13.60 14.22 8.01
N ASN A 254 -13.37 12.98 8.46
CA ASN A 254 -12.29 12.15 7.91
C ASN A 254 -12.68 11.56 6.55
N TYR A 255 -13.67 10.66 6.51
CA TYR A 255 -14.12 10.07 5.25
C TYR A 255 -14.95 11.06 4.44
N GLY A 256 -15.84 11.83 5.08
CA GLY A 256 -16.72 12.79 4.41
C GLY A 256 -16.03 14.04 3.88
N GLY A 257 -14.81 14.33 4.36
CA GLY A 257 -13.94 15.35 3.76
C GLY A 257 -13.41 14.93 2.39
N ARG A 258 -13.40 13.63 2.06
CA ARG A 258 -13.03 13.11 0.73
C ARG A 258 -14.22 13.07 -0.24
N VAL A 259 -15.44 13.03 0.28
CA VAL A 259 -16.67 12.82 -0.50
C VAL A 259 -17.24 14.16 -0.95
N THR A 260 -17.25 14.37 -2.26
CA THR A 260 -17.64 15.62 -2.92
C THR A 260 -19.08 15.63 -3.43
N ASP A 261 -19.71 14.46 -3.62
CA ASP A 261 -21.09 14.32 -4.07
C ASP A 261 -22.04 14.14 -2.88
N ASP A 262 -23.18 14.84 -2.88
CA ASP A 262 -24.12 14.84 -1.76
C ASP A 262 -24.83 13.49 -1.57
N TRP A 263 -25.11 12.77 -2.67
CA TRP A 263 -25.73 11.44 -2.62
C TRP A 263 -24.74 10.39 -2.10
N ASP A 264 -23.50 10.45 -2.55
CA ASP A 264 -22.43 9.62 -2.02
C ASP A 264 -22.17 9.90 -0.55
N ARG A 265 -22.22 11.18 -0.12
CA ARG A 265 -22.08 11.57 1.29
C ARG A 265 -23.21 10.97 2.12
N ARG A 266 -24.46 11.08 1.66
CA ARG A 266 -25.62 10.46 2.33
C ARG A 266 -25.48 8.94 2.41
N CYS A 267 -25.08 8.30 1.31
CA CYS A 267 -24.83 6.86 1.25
C CYS A 267 -23.79 6.44 2.30
N MET A 268 -22.64 7.11 2.33
CA MET A 268 -21.57 6.81 3.27
C MET A 268 -21.98 7.03 4.73
N MET A 269 -22.71 8.10 5.04
CA MET A 269 -23.21 8.35 6.40
C MET A 269 -24.20 7.26 6.86
N ASN A 270 -25.09 6.80 5.97
CA ASN A 270 -26.00 5.70 6.27
C ASN A 270 -25.26 4.38 6.48
N ILE A 271 -24.22 4.11 5.70
CA ILE A 271 -23.39 2.93 5.91
C ILE A 271 -22.70 3.03 7.28
N LEU A 272 -22.11 4.18 7.60
CA LEU A 272 -21.41 4.37 8.86
C LEU A 272 -22.31 4.19 10.09
N SER A 273 -23.59 4.59 10.02
CA SER A 273 -24.53 4.43 11.13
C SER A 273 -24.86 2.97 11.47
N ASP A 274 -24.55 2.02 10.59
CA ASP A 274 -24.68 0.59 10.90
C ASP A 274 -23.46 0.04 11.67
N PHE A 275 -22.36 0.81 11.74
CA PHE A 275 -21.10 0.42 12.38
C PHE A 275 -20.85 1.12 13.72
N TYR A 276 -21.56 2.20 14.02
CA TYR A 276 -21.52 2.90 15.30
C TYR A 276 -22.84 2.76 16.05
#